data_AF-A0A9E1T2J7-F1
#
_entry.id   AF-A0A9E1T2J7-F1
#
_cell.length_a   1.000
_cell.length_b   1.000
_cell.length_c   1.000
_cell.angle_alpha   90.00
_cell.angle_beta   90.00
_cell.angle_gamma   90.00
#
_symmetry.space_group_name_H-M   'P 1'
#
loop_
_entity.id
_entity.type
_entity.pdbx_description
1 polymer ?
#
loop_
_entity_poly.entity_id
_entity_poly.type
_entity_poly.pdbx_seq_one_letter_code
_entity_poly.pdbx_strand_id
1 'polypeptide(L)'
;MQILPLLLLAISPIQLDGLLGDWADGVTLQEDAQFVYKRIDLPSESCLQQLPEQKVVQIGEYEVYFSPDGKGYGVSCKKGSQWISPYEAGVVFAPTTASTSFELRVNKATGTYPFSFEKLGDLRVVSWNVQFGALLKDKARGGRILKALQPDVLLIQELDGEDTCSELESFLHDTLGGSWLVETSNSNGEKRSERLKSAIATSADSMACFTVGKTPLKAIGASISFSNKPINFISLHLRCCGGPTSDAEKQRVSEATDIRKTIDSMQSPRFVIAGDWNLVGTTAPLLTVAKNDFAVVQAYQPDGRVHATWSDETSSFTPGRLDLMLYSPLSLEVAR
;
A
#
# COMPACT_ATOMS: atom_id res chain seq x y z
N MET A 1 24.05 39.91 0.52
CA MET A 1 22.61 40.15 0.70
C MET A 1 22.06 38.92 1.42
N GLN A 2 21.93 38.99 2.75
CA GLN A 2 21.40 37.90 3.54
C GLN A 2 19.92 37.77 3.22
N ILE A 3 19.56 36.72 2.46
CA ILE A 3 18.19 36.24 2.41
C ILE A 3 17.95 35.67 3.80
N LEU A 4 17.32 36.47 4.64
CA LEU A 4 16.65 35.99 5.84
C LEU A 4 15.75 34.85 5.35
N PRO A 5 15.92 33.59 5.78
CA PRO A 5 14.90 32.60 5.55
C PRO A 5 13.75 33.08 6.42
N LEU A 6 12.87 33.89 5.81
CA LEU A 6 11.55 34.10 6.32
C LEU A 6 11.03 32.67 6.41
N LEU A 7 11.02 32.19 7.65
CA LEU A 7 10.58 30.90 8.11
C LEU A 7 9.07 30.88 7.87
N LEU A 8 8.70 30.93 6.59
CA LEU A 8 7.51 30.32 6.06
C LEU A 8 7.72 28.83 6.33
N LEU A 9 7.50 28.46 7.59
CA LEU A 9 6.66 27.34 7.97
C LEU A 9 5.35 27.48 7.19
N ALA A 10 5.41 27.41 5.85
CA ALA A 10 4.35 26.81 5.09
C ALA A 10 4.37 25.39 5.64
N ILE A 11 3.50 25.18 6.63
CA ILE A 11 3.27 23.92 7.29
C ILE A 11 2.97 22.97 6.15
N SER A 12 3.97 22.20 5.71
CA SER A 12 3.70 21.07 4.85
C SER A 12 2.62 20.28 5.60
N PRO A 13 1.47 19.99 4.98
CA PRO A 13 0.45 19.21 5.65
C PRO A 13 1.12 17.93 6.15
N ILE A 14 0.86 17.53 7.41
CA ILE A 14 1.45 16.30 7.95
C ILE A 14 1.17 15.19 6.97
N GLN A 15 2.23 14.56 6.52
CA GLN A 15 2.11 13.39 5.68
C GLN A 15 1.82 12.22 6.62
N LEU A 16 0.61 11.67 6.52
CA LEU A 16 0.26 10.49 7.30
C LEU A 16 0.96 9.27 6.71
N ASP A 17 2.24 9.11 7.05
CA ASP A 17 3.03 7.97 6.62
C ASP A 17 3.82 7.26 7.72
N GLY A 18 3.73 7.76 8.96
CA GLY A 18 4.40 7.20 10.12
C GLY A 18 5.82 7.73 10.32
N LEU A 19 6.34 8.60 9.45
CA LEU A 19 7.56 9.35 9.70
C LEU A 19 7.20 10.53 10.62
N LEU A 20 7.17 10.28 11.94
CA LEU A 20 6.85 11.24 13.00
C LEU A 20 7.78 12.48 13.09
N GLY A 21 8.61 12.73 12.07
CA GLY A 21 9.55 13.83 11.97
C GLY A 21 8.90 15.18 11.66
N ASP A 22 7.62 15.21 11.30
CA ASP A 22 6.88 16.44 11.01
C ASP A 22 6.39 17.18 12.28
N TRP A 23 6.51 16.57 13.45
CA TRP A 23 6.09 17.17 14.73
C TRP A 23 7.23 17.91 15.41
N ALA A 24 7.01 19.18 15.72
CA ALA A 24 7.91 19.92 16.60
C ALA A 24 7.91 19.33 18.03
N ASP A 25 9.04 19.46 18.74
CA ASP A 25 9.20 18.94 20.09
C ASP A 25 8.08 19.42 21.04
N GLY A 26 7.44 18.46 21.71
CA GLY A 26 6.35 18.72 22.66
C GLY A 26 4.99 19.04 22.02
N VAL A 27 4.90 19.15 20.69
CA VAL A 27 3.63 19.37 19.99
C VAL A 27 2.89 18.04 19.83
N THR A 28 1.62 18.03 20.23
CA THR A 28 0.73 16.85 20.15
C THR A 28 -0.59 17.14 19.43
N LEU A 29 -0.85 18.40 19.10
CA LEU A 29 -2.02 18.84 18.35
C LEU A 29 -1.58 19.95 17.38
N GLN A 30 -1.96 19.82 16.12
CA GLN A 30 -1.77 20.87 15.12
C GLN A 30 -2.87 20.83 14.08
N GLU A 31 -2.95 21.87 13.28
CA GLU A 31 -4.00 21.99 12.31
C GLU A 31 -3.57 22.84 11.12
N ASP A 32 -4.16 22.57 9.96
CA ASP A 32 -4.05 23.42 8.78
C ASP A 32 -5.44 23.92 8.35
N ALA A 33 -5.57 24.44 7.14
CA ALA A 33 -6.84 24.93 6.61
C ALA A 33 -7.94 23.85 6.50
N GLN A 34 -7.56 22.57 6.57
CA GLN A 34 -8.37 21.45 6.12
C GLN A 34 -8.40 20.28 7.08
N PHE A 35 -7.46 20.18 8.00
CA PHE A 35 -7.38 19.05 8.90
C PHE A 35 -7.00 19.49 10.31
N VAL A 36 -7.47 18.70 11.26
CA VAL A 36 -6.92 18.68 12.62
C VAL A 36 -6.11 17.40 12.75
N TYR A 37 -4.91 17.54 13.27
CA TYR A 37 -3.97 16.45 13.49
C TYR A 37 -3.67 16.30 14.98
N LYS A 38 -3.48 15.06 15.43
CA LYS A 38 -3.13 14.74 16.81
C LYS A 38 -2.11 13.62 16.88
N ARG A 39 -1.06 13.82 17.67
CA ARG A 39 -0.14 12.74 18.04
C ARG A 39 -0.74 11.93 19.19
N ILE A 40 -0.65 10.62 19.09
CA ILE A 40 -1.11 9.67 20.11
C ILE A 40 0.06 8.78 20.47
N ASP A 41 0.45 8.81 21.74
CA ASP A 41 1.47 7.91 22.26
C ASP A 41 0.81 6.79 23.10
N LEU A 42 1.37 5.58 22.99
CA LEU A 42 1.01 4.38 23.75
C LEU A 42 2.19 3.94 24.63
N PRO A 43 1.94 3.34 25.80
CA PRO A 43 3.00 2.90 26.70
C PRO A 43 3.80 1.70 26.17
N SER A 44 3.24 0.96 25.20
CA SER A 44 3.85 -0.21 24.59
C SER A 44 3.40 -0.33 23.13
N GLU A 45 4.18 -1.05 22.33
CA GLU A 45 3.85 -1.31 20.93
C GLU A 45 2.51 -2.07 20.84
N SER A 46 1.55 -1.50 20.14
CA SER A 46 0.22 -2.09 19.96
C SER A 46 -0.43 -1.55 18.70
N CYS A 47 -1.33 -2.29 18.07
CA CYS A 47 -2.10 -1.77 16.93
C CYS A 47 -3.25 -0.91 17.46
N LEU A 48 -3.29 0.38 17.09
CA LEU A 48 -4.21 1.36 17.69
C LEU A 48 -5.68 0.95 17.54
N GLN A 49 -6.07 0.37 16.40
CA GLN A 49 -7.42 -0.12 16.13
C GLN A 49 -7.69 -1.57 16.62
N GLN A 50 -6.72 -2.21 17.28
CA GLN A 50 -6.83 -3.56 17.84
C GLN A 50 -6.34 -3.59 19.31
N LEU A 51 -6.54 -2.50 20.05
CA LEU A 51 -6.26 -2.45 21.47
C LEU A 51 -7.15 -3.42 22.26
N PRO A 52 -6.66 -3.98 23.38
CA PRO A 52 -7.44 -4.85 24.25
C PRO A 52 -8.55 -4.09 25.00
N GLU A 53 -8.34 -2.79 25.23
CA GLU A 53 -9.29 -1.88 25.86
C GLU A 53 -9.56 -0.68 24.95
N GLN A 54 -10.78 -0.15 25.04
CA GLN A 54 -11.16 1.02 24.27
C GLN A 54 -10.29 2.23 24.61
N LYS A 55 -9.82 2.93 23.57
CA LYS A 55 -9.16 4.23 23.70
C LYS A 55 -9.96 5.30 23.00
N VAL A 56 -10.32 6.36 23.73
CA VAL A 56 -11.05 7.51 23.18
C VAL A 56 -10.10 8.67 22.97
N VAL A 57 -10.14 9.26 21.77
CA VAL A 57 -9.30 10.40 21.38
C VAL A 57 -10.19 11.54 20.93
N GLN A 58 -10.12 12.65 21.66
CA GLN A 58 -10.74 13.93 21.27
C GLN A 58 -9.87 14.63 20.24
N ILE A 59 -10.45 15.00 19.09
CA ILE A 59 -9.76 15.72 18.03
C ILE A 59 -10.74 16.61 17.23
N GLY A 60 -10.51 17.92 17.23
CA GLY A 60 -11.45 18.88 16.64
C GLY A 60 -12.82 18.79 17.32
N GLU A 61 -13.87 18.61 16.52
CA GLU A 61 -15.25 18.40 16.99
C GLU A 61 -15.64 16.93 17.19
N TYR A 62 -14.66 16.03 17.06
CA TYR A 62 -14.89 14.58 17.02
C TYR A 62 -14.34 13.85 18.23
N GLU A 63 -15.07 12.81 18.64
CA GLU A 63 -14.58 11.77 19.54
C GLU A 63 -14.30 10.51 18.72
N VAL A 64 -13.04 10.09 18.61
CA VAL A 64 -12.63 8.87 17.90
C VAL A 64 -12.40 7.76 18.91
N TYR A 65 -13.11 6.65 18.75
CA TYR A 65 -13.07 5.48 19.61
C TYR A 65 -12.31 4.38 18.88
N PHE A 66 -11.17 3.98 19.44
CA PHE A 66 -10.39 2.84 18.97
C PHE A 66 -10.70 1.61 19.82
N SER A 67 -10.89 0.47 19.17
CA SER A 67 -11.42 -0.76 19.79
C SER A 67 -12.70 -0.50 20.62
N PRO A 68 -13.77 0.03 20.00
CA PRO A 68 -14.97 0.44 20.73
C PRO A 68 -15.61 -0.71 21.53
N ASP A 69 -15.98 -0.42 22.77
CA ASP A 69 -16.57 -1.40 23.69
C ASP A 69 -17.82 -2.05 23.08
N GLY A 70 -17.91 -3.38 23.18
CA GLY A 70 -19.02 -4.16 22.62
C GLY A 70 -19.03 -4.30 21.09
N LYS A 71 -18.09 -3.67 20.37
CA LYS A 71 -17.90 -3.81 18.92
C LYS A 71 -16.60 -4.52 18.52
N GLY A 72 -15.66 -4.66 19.46
CA GLY A 72 -14.38 -5.31 19.22
C GLY A 72 -13.40 -4.39 18.49
N TYR A 73 -12.54 -4.96 17.65
CA TYR A 73 -11.52 -4.22 16.92
C TYR A 73 -12.11 -3.30 15.84
N GLY A 74 -11.47 -2.14 15.66
CA GLY A 74 -11.85 -1.13 14.69
C GLY A 74 -11.90 0.27 15.28
N VAL A 75 -12.62 1.14 14.58
CA VAL A 75 -12.75 2.57 14.87
C VAL A 75 -14.23 2.96 14.77
N SER A 76 -14.69 3.76 15.72
CA SER A 76 -15.99 4.44 15.65
C SER A 76 -15.80 5.92 15.93
N CYS A 77 -16.69 6.77 15.40
CA CYS A 77 -16.56 8.22 15.54
C CYS A 77 -17.87 8.84 16.01
N LYS A 78 -17.79 9.85 16.88
CA LYS A 78 -18.89 10.76 17.17
C LYS A 78 -18.56 12.17 16.75
N LYS A 79 -19.59 12.94 16.41
CA LYS A 79 -19.59 14.40 16.32
C LYS A 79 -20.65 14.92 17.29
N GLY A 80 -20.20 15.53 18.39
CA GLY A 80 -21.07 15.80 19.54
C GLY A 80 -21.70 14.50 20.09
N SER A 81 -23.03 14.43 20.17
CA SER A 81 -23.74 13.25 20.64
C SER A 81 -24.05 12.20 19.55
N GLN A 82 -23.81 12.52 18.28
CA GLN A 82 -24.20 11.66 17.15
C GLN A 82 -23.05 10.73 16.75
N TRP A 83 -23.36 9.44 16.57
CA TRP A 83 -22.46 8.50 15.91
C TRP A 83 -22.45 8.76 14.41
N ILE A 84 -21.26 8.89 13.83
CA ILE A 84 -21.05 9.08 12.40
C ILE A 84 -20.02 8.07 11.90
N SER A 85 -19.95 7.91 10.58
CA SER A 85 -18.90 7.08 9.98
C SER A 85 -17.52 7.72 10.21
N PRO A 86 -16.48 6.95 10.58
CA PRO A 86 -15.10 7.46 10.58
C PRO A 86 -14.68 8.03 9.21
N TYR A 87 -15.26 7.52 8.12
CA TYR A 87 -15.04 8.04 6.76
C TYR A 87 -15.63 9.45 6.57
N GLU A 88 -16.79 9.71 7.16
CA GLU A 88 -17.43 11.03 7.13
C GLU A 88 -16.58 12.07 7.88
N ALA A 89 -15.99 11.68 9.00
CA ALA A 89 -15.04 12.50 9.75
C ALA A 89 -13.64 12.58 9.10
N GLY A 90 -13.37 11.80 8.04
CA GLY A 90 -12.06 11.71 7.39
C GLY A 90 -10.96 11.14 8.29
N VAL A 91 -11.32 10.28 9.24
CA VAL A 91 -10.42 9.65 10.20
C VAL A 91 -9.40 8.79 9.45
N VAL A 92 -8.14 9.20 9.51
CA VAL A 92 -7.00 8.42 9.03
C VAL A 92 -5.92 8.50 10.10
N PHE A 93 -5.21 7.39 10.34
CA PHE A 93 -4.06 7.40 11.22
C PHE A 93 -2.92 6.57 10.66
N ALA A 94 -1.69 6.93 11.05
CA ALA A 94 -0.49 6.24 10.66
C ALA A 94 0.44 6.03 11.87
N PRO A 95 1.18 4.92 11.94
CA PRO A 95 1.02 3.74 11.09
C PRO A 95 -0.28 2.97 11.42
N THR A 96 -0.77 2.14 10.49
CA THR A 96 -1.88 1.21 10.75
C THR A 96 -1.43 -0.10 11.42
N THR A 97 -0.12 -0.30 11.55
CA THR A 97 0.52 -1.41 12.26
C THR A 97 0.75 -1.09 13.73
N ALA A 98 1.24 -2.06 14.48
CA ALA A 98 1.68 -1.86 15.85
C ALA A 98 2.79 -0.79 15.93
N SER A 99 2.63 0.14 16.86
CA SER A 99 3.58 1.22 17.16
C SER A 99 3.35 1.72 18.59
N THR A 100 4.31 2.45 19.15
CA THR A 100 4.15 3.23 20.39
C THR A 100 3.68 4.66 20.12
N SER A 101 3.67 5.11 18.88
CA SER A 101 3.27 6.47 18.51
C SER A 101 2.55 6.51 17.17
N PHE A 102 1.54 7.35 17.08
CA PHE A 102 0.64 7.48 15.94
C PHE A 102 0.31 8.93 15.65
N GLU A 103 0.05 9.20 14.38
CA GLU A 103 -0.53 10.45 13.90
C GLU A 103 -1.97 10.18 13.52
N LEU A 104 -2.89 10.95 14.06
CA LEU A 104 -4.32 10.90 13.75
C LEU A 104 -4.71 12.19 13.03
N ARG A 105 -5.53 12.08 11.99
CA ARG A 105 -6.11 13.21 11.25
C ARG A 105 -7.62 13.07 11.16
N VAL A 106 -8.32 14.19 11.22
CA VAL A 106 -9.73 14.35 10.86
C VAL A 106 -9.93 15.57 9.95
N ASN A 107 -11.00 15.57 9.16
CA ASN A 107 -11.35 16.66 8.26
C ASN A 107 -11.85 17.89 9.03
N LYS A 108 -11.39 19.06 8.61
CA LYS A 108 -12.16 20.32 8.63
C LYS A 108 -12.93 20.38 7.30
N ALA A 109 -14.06 21.09 7.25
CA ALA A 109 -15.06 21.02 6.18
C ALA A 109 -14.54 20.81 4.73
N THR A 110 -15.32 20.06 3.95
CA THR A 110 -14.99 19.40 2.67
C THR A 110 -14.36 20.29 1.59
N GLY A 111 -13.33 19.77 0.92
CA GLY A 111 -12.80 20.28 -0.34
C GLY A 111 -12.23 19.14 -1.19
N THR A 112 -12.43 19.20 -2.51
CA THR A 112 -11.84 18.29 -3.49
C THR A 112 -10.70 18.99 -4.24
N TYR A 113 -9.66 18.24 -4.61
CA TYR A 113 -8.49 18.77 -5.31
C TYR A 113 -8.32 18.11 -6.67
N PRO A 114 -8.17 18.88 -7.76
CA PRO A 114 -7.76 18.34 -9.03
C PRO A 114 -6.27 17.93 -8.97
N PHE A 115 -5.94 16.82 -9.60
CA PHE A 115 -4.57 16.36 -9.81
C PHE A 115 -4.39 15.81 -11.22
N SER A 116 -3.16 15.88 -11.74
CA SER A 116 -2.76 15.37 -13.05
C SER A 116 -1.63 14.36 -12.94
N PHE A 117 -1.74 13.25 -13.65
CA PHE A 117 -0.67 12.26 -13.77
C PHE A 117 0.31 12.67 -14.88
N GLU A 118 1.38 13.36 -14.54
CA GLU A 118 2.52 13.49 -15.46
C GLU A 118 3.48 12.30 -15.31
N LYS A 119 4.03 11.79 -16.42
CA LYS A 119 5.05 10.74 -16.37
C LYS A 119 6.36 11.37 -15.92
N LEU A 120 6.76 11.07 -14.68
CA LEU A 120 8.05 11.45 -14.13
C LEU A 120 8.98 10.23 -14.22
N GLY A 121 9.79 10.17 -15.28
CA GLY A 121 10.79 9.11 -15.49
C GLY A 121 10.46 8.14 -16.64
N ASP A 122 11.38 7.21 -16.88
CA ASP A 122 11.39 6.37 -18.09
C ASP A 122 10.45 5.16 -18.00
N LEU A 123 10.27 4.62 -16.79
CA LEU A 123 9.47 3.43 -16.53
C LEU A 123 8.31 3.73 -15.58
N ARG A 124 7.10 3.31 -15.95
CA ARG A 124 5.91 3.39 -15.09
C ARG A 124 5.48 2.00 -14.64
N VAL A 125 5.65 1.74 -13.35
CA VAL A 125 5.22 0.50 -12.69
C VAL A 125 3.92 0.76 -11.94
N VAL A 126 2.91 -0.07 -12.17
CA VAL A 126 1.62 -0.01 -11.46
C VAL A 126 1.43 -1.31 -10.71
N SER A 127 1.17 -1.20 -9.40
CA SER A 127 0.73 -2.33 -8.58
C SER A 127 -0.75 -2.22 -8.30
N TRP A 128 -1.50 -3.32 -8.41
CA TRP A 128 -2.95 -3.29 -8.22
C TRP A 128 -3.51 -4.61 -7.71
N ASN A 129 -4.03 -4.61 -6.48
CA ASN A 129 -4.99 -5.62 -6.02
C ASN A 129 -6.36 -5.37 -6.70
N VAL A 130 -6.75 -6.28 -7.60
CA VAL A 130 -7.96 -6.14 -8.41
C VAL A 130 -9.19 -6.80 -7.79
N GLN A 131 -9.17 -7.08 -6.49
CA GLN A 131 -10.28 -7.57 -5.68
C GLN A 131 -11.06 -8.73 -6.35
N PHE A 132 -10.61 -9.96 -6.12
CA PHE A 132 -11.27 -11.17 -6.63
C PHE A 132 -11.62 -11.13 -8.14
N GLY A 133 -10.67 -10.71 -8.99
CA GLY A 133 -10.78 -10.70 -10.45
C GLY A 133 -11.67 -9.58 -11.00
N ALA A 134 -11.94 -8.51 -10.23
CA ALA A 134 -12.80 -7.42 -10.69
C ALA A 134 -12.29 -6.75 -11.98
N LEU A 135 -10.98 -6.77 -12.22
CA LEU A 135 -10.37 -6.25 -13.45
C LEU A 135 -10.97 -6.87 -14.72
N LEU A 136 -11.12 -8.20 -14.75
CA LEU A 136 -11.63 -8.93 -15.91
C LEU A 136 -13.16 -9.09 -15.88
N LYS A 137 -13.80 -8.93 -14.72
CA LYS A 137 -15.26 -8.88 -14.57
C LYS A 137 -15.86 -7.56 -15.03
N ASP A 138 -15.17 -6.45 -14.80
CA ASP A 138 -15.54 -5.11 -15.28
C ASP A 138 -14.38 -4.50 -16.10
N LYS A 139 -14.17 -5.08 -17.28
CA LYS A 139 -13.13 -4.64 -18.24
C LYS A 139 -13.28 -3.16 -18.63
N ALA A 140 -14.49 -2.62 -18.66
CA ALA A 140 -14.71 -1.22 -19.00
C ALA A 140 -14.17 -0.27 -17.94
N ARG A 141 -14.42 -0.56 -16.65
CA ARG A 141 -13.82 0.19 -15.53
C ARG A 141 -12.31 0.01 -15.49
N GLY A 142 -11.85 -1.24 -15.55
CA GLY A 142 -10.43 -1.57 -15.58
C GLY A 142 -9.68 -0.83 -16.68
N GLY A 143 -10.23 -0.87 -17.90
CA GLY A 143 -9.62 -0.26 -19.06
C GLY A 143 -9.53 1.26 -18.99
N ARG A 144 -10.53 1.95 -18.40
CA ARG A 144 -10.44 3.41 -18.17
C ARG A 144 -9.29 3.76 -17.23
N ILE A 145 -9.11 3.00 -16.15
CA ILE A 145 -8.04 3.23 -15.17
C ILE A 145 -6.69 2.97 -15.83
N LEU A 146 -6.51 1.84 -16.51
CA LEU A 146 -5.26 1.50 -17.18
C LEU A 146 -4.88 2.50 -18.28
N LYS A 147 -5.85 3.00 -19.05
CA LYS A 147 -5.61 4.05 -20.05
C LYS A 147 -5.11 5.36 -19.43
N ALA A 148 -5.62 5.73 -18.25
CA ALA A 148 -5.14 6.90 -17.53
C ALA A 148 -3.74 6.67 -16.93
N LEU A 149 -3.49 5.45 -16.44
CA LEU A 149 -2.21 5.10 -15.84
C LEU A 149 -1.11 4.85 -16.88
N GLN A 150 -1.39 4.32 -18.07
CA GLN A 150 -0.39 3.93 -19.09
C GLN A 150 0.84 3.20 -18.52
N PRO A 151 0.67 2.01 -17.91
CA PRO A 151 1.77 1.26 -17.32
C PRO A 151 2.72 0.66 -18.37
N ASP A 152 3.99 0.55 -18.02
CA ASP A 152 5.00 -0.27 -18.72
C ASP A 152 5.13 -1.67 -18.08
N VAL A 153 4.91 -1.74 -16.76
CA VAL A 153 4.83 -2.98 -15.98
C VAL A 153 3.63 -2.93 -15.04
N LEU A 154 2.85 -4.00 -15.01
CA LEU A 154 1.72 -4.21 -14.11
C LEU A 154 2.03 -5.36 -13.16
N LEU A 155 1.89 -5.10 -11.85
CA LEU A 155 2.02 -6.07 -10.77
C LEU A 155 0.63 -6.26 -10.16
N ILE A 156 -0.05 -7.33 -10.55
CA ILE A 156 -1.48 -7.52 -10.22
C ILE A 156 -1.61 -8.54 -9.10
N GLN A 157 -2.54 -8.30 -8.17
CA GLN A 157 -2.93 -9.24 -7.12
C GLN A 157 -4.42 -9.52 -7.18
N GLU A 158 -4.82 -10.68 -6.63
CA GLU A 158 -6.22 -11.12 -6.58
C GLU A 158 -6.91 -11.29 -7.94
N LEU A 159 -6.18 -11.75 -8.96
CA LEU A 159 -6.84 -12.39 -10.09
C LEU A 159 -7.61 -13.62 -9.59
N ASP A 160 -8.81 -13.85 -10.13
CA ASP A 160 -9.58 -15.03 -9.78
C ASP A 160 -8.83 -16.29 -10.26
N GLY A 161 -9.07 -17.43 -9.63
CA GLY A 161 -8.32 -18.66 -9.92
C GLY A 161 -8.49 -19.13 -11.36
N GLU A 162 -9.63 -18.80 -11.96
CA GLU A 162 -9.99 -19.14 -13.34
C GLU A 162 -9.43 -18.15 -14.37
N ASP A 163 -9.01 -16.95 -13.96
CA ASP A 163 -8.51 -15.93 -14.89
C ASP A 163 -7.19 -16.41 -15.52
N THR A 164 -7.09 -16.44 -16.84
CA THR A 164 -5.92 -16.98 -17.55
C THR A 164 -4.94 -15.88 -18.01
N CYS A 165 -3.67 -16.25 -18.25
CA CYS A 165 -2.71 -15.31 -18.85
C CYS A 165 -3.23 -14.76 -20.19
N SER A 166 -3.75 -15.63 -21.06
CA SER A 166 -4.23 -15.24 -22.39
C SER A 166 -5.41 -14.26 -22.34
N GLU A 167 -6.34 -14.42 -21.39
CA GLU A 167 -7.44 -13.48 -21.21
C GLU A 167 -6.95 -12.10 -20.77
N LEU A 168 -5.95 -12.07 -19.88
CA LEU A 168 -5.35 -10.83 -19.42
C LEU A 168 -4.52 -10.17 -20.55
N GLU A 169 -3.75 -10.94 -21.33
CA GLU A 169 -3.03 -10.45 -22.51
C GLU A 169 -3.97 -9.81 -23.53
N SER A 170 -5.05 -10.52 -23.88
CA SER A 170 -6.07 -10.01 -24.82
C SER A 170 -6.70 -8.72 -24.29
N PHE A 171 -7.05 -8.68 -23.01
CA PHE A 171 -7.62 -7.48 -22.40
C PHE A 171 -6.65 -6.28 -22.43
N LEU A 172 -5.37 -6.52 -22.12
CA LEU A 172 -4.34 -5.47 -22.13
C LEU A 172 -4.05 -4.98 -23.55
N HIS A 173 -3.97 -5.89 -24.54
CA HIS A 173 -3.87 -5.55 -25.95
C HIS A 173 -5.04 -4.67 -26.41
N ASP A 174 -6.28 -5.09 -26.15
CA ASP A 174 -7.48 -4.35 -26.56
C ASP A 174 -7.58 -2.97 -25.87
N THR A 175 -7.03 -2.85 -24.66
CA THR A 175 -7.13 -1.64 -23.84
C THR A 175 -6.01 -0.63 -24.13
N LEU A 176 -4.77 -1.11 -24.20
CA LEU A 176 -3.56 -0.27 -24.24
C LEU A 176 -2.82 -0.35 -25.59
N GLY A 177 -3.18 -1.31 -26.45
CA GLY A 177 -2.45 -1.64 -27.66
C GLY A 177 -1.14 -2.38 -27.36
N GLY A 178 -0.41 -2.69 -28.43
CA GLY A 178 0.88 -3.39 -28.35
C GLY A 178 0.77 -4.86 -27.94
N SER A 179 1.91 -5.53 -27.84
CA SER A 179 1.99 -6.91 -27.32
C SER A 179 2.29 -6.88 -25.84
N TRP A 180 1.66 -7.78 -25.08
CA TRP A 180 1.86 -7.92 -23.65
C TRP A 180 2.30 -9.33 -23.34
N LEU A 181 3.30 -9.45 -22.47
CA LEU A 181 3.71 -10.72 -21.87
C LEU A 181 3.08 -10.80 -20.48
N VAL A 182 2.36 -11.89 -20.18
CA VAL A 182 1.70 -12.08 -18.89
C VAL A 182 2.08 -13.41 -18.27
N GLU A 183 2.42 -13.38 -16.99
CA GLU A 183 2.66 -14.59 -16.20
C GLU A 183 1.99 -14.49 -14.84
N THR A 184 1.50 -15.62 -14.33
CA THR A 184 0.78 -15.70 -13.06
C THR A 184 1.44 -16.66 -12.07
N SER A 185 1.35 -16.36 -10.79
CA SER A 185 1.67 -17.32 -9.73
C SER A 185 0.71 -18.50 -9.78
N ASN A 186 1.13 -19.61 -9.17
CA ASN A 186 0.21 -20.70 -8.87
C ASN A 186 -0.83 -20.25 -7.83
N SER A 187 -1.99 -20.90 -7.83
CA SER A 187 -2.93 -20.86 -6.71
C SER A 187 -2.40 -21.69 -5.53
N ASN A 188 -2.90 -21.43 -4.32
CA ASN A 188 -2.42 -22.09 -3.10
C ASN A 188 -3.50 -22.83 -2.29
N GLY A 189 -4.62 -23.19 -2.92
CA GLY A 189 -5.65 -24.02 -2.30
C GLY A 189 -6.90 -24.17 -3.14
N GLU A 190 -7.99 -24.67 -2.54
CA GLU A 190 -9.26 -24.95 -3.23
C GLU A 190 -10.31 -23.86 -2.99
N LYS A 191 -10.27 -23.21 -1.82
CA LYS A 191 -11.22 -22.12 -1.53
C LYS A 191 -10.93 -20.96 -2.45
N ARG A 192 -11.98 -20.21 -2.84
CA ARG A 192 -11.84 -19.08 -3.75
C ARG A 192 -10.75 -18.09 -3.32
N SER A 193 -10.68 -17.77 -2.03
CA SER A 193 -9.65 -16.88 -1.48
C SER A 193 -8.24 -17.47 -1.57
N GLU A 194 -8.08 -18.80 -1.57
CA GLU A 194 -6.80 -19.52 -1.73
C GLU A 194 -6.46 -19.73 -3.22
N ARG A 195 -7.46 -19.67 -4.10
CA ARG A 195 -7.26 -19.76 -5.55
C ARG A 195 -6.82 -18.46 -6.21
N LEU A 196 -6.84 -17.35 -5.47
CA LEU A 196 -6.39 -16.05 -5.98
C LEU A 196 -4.92 -16.08 -6.40
N LYS A 197 -4.62 -15.46 -7.53
CA LYS A 197 -3.27 -15.42 -8.13
C LYS A 197 -2.73 -14.00 -8.16
N SER A 198 -1.40 -13.90 -8.12
CA SER A 198 -0.66 -12.68 -8.45
C SER A 198 -0.12 -12.80 -9.87
N ALA A 199 0.06 -11.68 -10.56
CA ALA A 199 0.57 -11.66 -11.93
C ALA A 199 1.58 -10.54 -12.14
N ILE A 200 2.42 -10.74 -13.16
CA ILE A 200 3.25 -9.70 -13.77
C ILE A 200 2.85 -9.62 -15.24
N ALA A 201 2.59 -8.39 -15.71
CA ALA A 201 2.37 -8.12 -17.12
C ALA A 201 3.28 -6.98 -17.58
N THR A 202 3.84 -7.07 -18.78
CA THR A 202 4.67 -6.00 -19.34
C THR A 202 4.51 -5.87 -20.85
N SER A 203 4.70 -4.65 -21.34
CA SER A 203 4.79 -4.34 -22.77
C SER A 203 6.21 -4.51 -23.33
N ALA A 204 7.18 -4.92 -22.51
CA ALA A 204 8.54 -5.18 -22.95
C ALA A 204 8.65 -6.44 -23.83
N ASP A 205 9.68 -6.49 -24.67
CA ASP A 205 9.88 -7.58 -25.64
C ASP A 205 10.26 -8.93 -24.99
N SER A 206 10.77 -8.90 -23.75
CA SER A 206 11.24 -10.10 -23.07
C SER A 206 10.97 -10.07 -21.57
N MET A 207 10.54 -11.22 -21.05
CA MET A 207 10.31 -11.46 -19.63
C MET A 207 10.76 -12.88 -19.29
N ALA A 208 11.53 -13.04 -18.22
CA ALA A 208 11.95 -14.35 -17.72
C ALA A 208 11.47 -14.52 -16.27
N CYS A 209 10.53 -15.44 -16.04
CA CYS A 209 9.96 -15.67 -14.71
C CYS A 209 10.86 -16.51 -13.81
N PHE A 210 10.76 -16.25 -12.51
CA PHE A 210 11.43 -17.03 -11.47
C PHE A 210 10.46 -17.29 -10.30
N THR A 211 10.68 -18.42 -9.63
CA THR A 211 9.89 -18.79 -8.46
C THR A 211 10.26 -17.93 -7.26
N VAL A 212 9.26 -17.44 -6.54
CA VAL A 212 9.43 -16.69 -5.30
C VAL A 212 9.09 -17.60 -4.12
N GLY A 213 10.07 -17.82 -3.24
CA GLY A 213 9.94 -18.73 -2.11
C GLY A 213 9.98 -20.22 -2.50
N LYS A 214 9.99 -21.10 -1.48
CA LYS A 214 10.01 -22.57 -1.68
C LYS A 214 8.63 -23.20 -1.56
N THR A 215 7.71 -22.52 -0.89
CA THR A 215 6.30 -22.91 -0.74
C THR A 215 5.45 -22.13 -1.74
N PRO A 216 4.26 -22.64 -2.13
CA PRO A 216 3.34 -21.88 -2.98
C PRO A 216 2.92 -20.56 -2.31
N LEU A 217 3.56 -19.47 -2.73
CA LEU A 217 3.21 -18.11 -2.36
C LEU A 217 2.29 -17.52 -3.43
N LYS A 218 1.40 -16.60 -3.02
CA LYS A 218 0.72 -15.71 -3.97
C LYS A 218 1.66 -14.58 -4.39
N ALA A 219 2.83 -14.98 -4.89
CA ALA A 219 3.86 -14.11 -5.38
C ALA A 219 4.48 -14.70 -6.63
N ILE A 220 4.89 -13.83 -7.55
CA ILE A 220 5.59 -14.19 -8.77
C ILE A 220 6.70 -13.19 -9.02
N GLY A 221 7.84 -13.68 -9.51
CA GLY A 221 8.98 -12.88 -9.88
C GLY A 221 9.26 -12.95 -11.37
N ALA A 222 9.70 -11.84 -11.96
CA ALA A 222 10.14 -11.80 -13.33
C ALA A 222 11.32 -10.84 -13.53
N SER A 223 12.30 -11.26 -14.33
CA SER A 223 13.36 -10.39 -14.83
C SER A 223 12.94 -9.82 -16.19
N ILE A 224 12.82 -8.50 -16.27
CA ILE A 224 12.43 -7.77 -17.48
C ILE A 224 13.58 -6.84 -17.86
N SER A 225 13.99 -6.88 -19.13
CA SER A 225 15.08 -6.06 -19.64
C SER A 225 14.56 -4.74 -20.20
N PHE A 226 14.99 -3.62 -19.61
CA PHE A 226 14.74 -2.28 -20.14
C PHE A 226 16.09 -1.66 -20.53
N SER A 227 16.25 -1.25 -21.79
CA SER A 227 17.51 -0.70 -22.33
C SER A 227 18.74 -1.57 -22.01
N ASN A 228 18.61 -2.89 -22.21
CA ASN A 228 19.63 -3.92 -21.89
C ASN A 228 20.03 -4.02 -20.41
N LYS A 229 19.26 -3.43 -19.49
CA LYS A 229 19.44 -3.59 -18.04
C LYS A 229 18.32 -4.48 -17.49
N PRO A 230 18.63 -5.68 -16.97
CA PRO A 230 17.62 -6.52 -16.34
C PRO A 230 17.21 -5.94 -14.98
N ILE A 231 15.92 -5.73 -14.81
CA ILE A 231 15.28 -5.33 -13.56
C ILE A 231 14.40 -6.50 -13.10
N ASN A 232 14.54 -6.89 -11.84
CA ASN A 232 13.70 -7.91 -11.24
C ASN A 232 12.45 -7.28 -10.66
N PHE A 233 11.29 -7.83 -11.01
CA PHE A 233 10.00 -7.44 -10.47
C PHE A 233 9.47 -8.58 -9.60
N ILE A 234 8.86 -8.25 -8.48
CA ILE A 234 8.10 -9.21 -7.67
C ILE A 234 6.72 -8.61 -7.41
N SER A 235 5.69 -9.30 -7.88
CA SER A 235 4.29 -9.05 -7.52
C SER A 235 3.94 -9.94 -6.33
N LEU A 236 3.44 -9.38 -5.23
CA LEU A 236 3.15 -10.14 -4.00
C LEU A 236 1.77 -9.86 -3.41
N HIS A 237 1.18 -10.89 -2.80
CA HIS A 237 -0.02 -10.77 -1.98
C HIS A 237 0.19 -11.60 -0.71
N LEU A 238 0.64 -10.94 0.37
CA LEU A 238 0.94 -11.63 1.63
C LEU A 238 -0.33 -12.02 2.38
N ARG A 239 -0.19 -12.95 3.32
CA ARG A 239 -1.26 -13.43 4.19
C ARG A 239 -2.09 -12.28 4.77
N CYS A 240 -3.36 -12.21 4.38
CA CYS A 240 -4.29 -11.21 4.89
C CYS A 240 -4.73 -11.46 6.34
N CYS A 241 -5.33 -10.41 6.91
CA CYS A 241 -6.04 -10.41 8.20
C CYS A 241 -5.16 -10.75 9.42
N GLY A 242 -5.82 -10.76 10.59
CA GLY A 242 -5.19 -11.01 11.87
C GLY A 242 -4.67 -9.74 12.54
N GLY A 243 -3.74 -9.92 13.47
CA GLY A 243 -3.16 -8.85 14.27
C GLY A 243 -1.73 -9.21 14.69
N PRO A 244 -1.03 -8.32 15.42
CA PRO A 244 0.41 -8.42 15.69
C PRO A 244 0.88 -9.75 16.30
N THR A 245 0.01 -10.48 17.00
CA THR A 245 0.35 -11.74 17.70
C THR A 245 -0.28 -12.98 17.07
N SER A 246 -1.01 -12.82 15.95
CA SER A 246 -1.77 -13.93 15.35
C SER A 246 -0.89 -14.86 14.51
N ASP A 247 -1.40 -16.05 14.21
CA ASP A 247 -0.73 -16.97 13.28
C ASP A 247 -0.67 -16.41 11.85
N ALA A 248 -1.61 -15.52 11.48
CA ALA A 248 -1.55 -14.80 10.21
C ALA A 248 -0.33 -13.89 10.13
N GLU A 249 0.06 -13.22 11.23
CA GLU A 249 1.29 -12.42 11.28
C GLU A 249 2.54 -13.29 11.14
N LYS A 250 2.60 -14.42 11.87
CA LYS A 250 3.73 -15.38 11.77
C LYS A 250 3.89 -15.89 10.34
N GLN A 251 2.78 -16.21 9.69
CA GLN A 251 2.78 -16.60 8.30
C GLN A 251 3.27 -15.46 7.40
N ARG A 252 2.77 -14.23 7.57
CA ARG A 252 3.21 -13.06 6.79
C ARG A 252 4.72 -12.81 6.89
N VAL A 253 5.30 -12.95 8.08
CA VAL A 253 6.76 -12.85 8.31
C VAL A 253 7.52 -14.01 7.65
N SER A 254 6.98 -15.23 7.70
CA SER A 254 7.57 -16.38 7.01
C SER A 254 7.58 -16.18 5.49
N GLU A 255 6.48 -15.71 4.91
CA GLU A 255 6.37 -15.40 3.47
C GLU A 255 7.38 -14.30 3.07
N ALA A 256 7.48 -13.22 3.85
CA ALA A 256 8.48 -12.17 3.66
C ALA A 256 9.92 -12.68 3.75
N THR A 257 10.19 -13.62 4.65
CA THR A 257 11.51 -14.25 4.79
C THR A 257 11.86 -15.06 3.54
N ASP A 258 10.91 -15.78 2.96
CA ASP A 258 11.14 -16.56 1.75
C ASP A 258 11.31 -15.68 0.50
N ILE A 259 10.59 -14.55 0.43
CA ILE A 259 10.83 -13.49 -0.57
C ILE A 259 12.26 -12.97 -0.41
N ARG A 260 12.70 -12.63 0.81
CA ARG A 260 14.04 -12.11 1.06
C ARG A 260 15.14 -13.08 0.65
N LYS A 261 14.99 -14.38 0.94
CA LYS A 261 15.93 -15.42 0.49
C LYS A 261 16.01 -15.51 -1.03
N THR A 262 14.87 -15.35 -1.72
CA THR A 262 14.83 -15.32 -3.19
C THR A 262 15.62 -14.13 -3.71
N ILE A 263 15.42 -12.95 -3.15
CA ILE A 263 16.17 -11.74 -3.53
C ILE A 263 17.67 -11.92 -3.26
N ASP A 264 18.04 -12.46 -2.10
CA ASP A 264 19.44 -12.71 -1.71
C ASP A 264 20.16 -13.72 -2.64
N SER A 265 19.42 -14.58 -3.36
CA SER A 265 19.99 -15.55 -4.31
C SER A 265 20.11 -15.03 -5.74
N MET A 266 19.58 -13.85 -6.04
CA MET A 266 19.57 -13.28 -7.39
C MET A 266 20.84 -12.47 -7.67
N GLN A 267 21.36 -12.57 -8.89
CA GLN A 267 22.60 -11.86 -9.28
C GLN A 267 22.38 -10.38 -9.55
N SER A 268 21.27 -9.99 -10.19
CA SER A 268 20.99 -8.58 -10.48
C SER A 268 20.53 -7.88 -9.20
N PRO A 269 21.15 -6.75 -8.80
CA PRO A 269 20.75 -6.00 -7.61
C PRO A 269 19.58 -5.04 -7.87
N ARG A 270 18.97 -5.06 -9.06
CA ARG A 270 17.90 -4.14 -9.46
C ARG A 270 16.56 -4.78 -9.18
N PHE A 271 15.80 -4.20 -8.25
CA PHE A 271 14.51 -4.71 -7.85
C PHE A 271 13.45 -3.62 -7.81
N VAL A 272 12.24 -4.01 -8.22
CA VAL A 272 10.97 -3.38 -7.85
C VAL A 272 10.08 -4.48 -7.27
N ILE A 273 9.64 -4.32 -6.02
CA ILE A 273 8.83 -5.31 -5.31
C ILE A 273 7.57 -4.62 -4.88
N ALA A 274 6.40 -5.03 -5.38
CA ALA A 274 5.16 -4.36 -5.04
C ALA A 274 3.98 -5.33 -4.96
N GLY A 275 2.95 -4.89 -4.27
CA GLY A 275 1.69 -5.62 -4.16
C GLY A 275 1.01 -5.34 -2.84
N ASP A 276 0.07 -6.22 -2.48
CA ASP A 276 -0.65 -6.17 -1.22
C ASP A 276 0.17 -6.87 -0.13
N TRP A 277 0.82 -6.06 0.71
CA TRP A 277 1.60 -6.54 1.85
C TRP A 277 0.74 -6.91 3.03
N ASN A 278 -0.54 -6.54 3.05
CA ASN A 278 -1.45 -6.78 4.16
C ASN A 278 -0.85 -6.42 5.53
N LEU A 279 -0.17 -5.27 5.65
CA LEU A 279 0.46 -4.82 6.90
C LEU A 279 -0.58 -4.34 7.93
N VAL A 280 -1.35 -5.28 8.47
CA VAL A 280 -2.40 -5.03 9.47
C VAL A 280 -1.98 -5.42 10.90
N GLY A 281 -0.82 -6.07 11.03
CA GLY A 281 -0.21 -6.47 12.31
C GLY A 281 1.03 -5.63 12.62
N THR A 282 2.20 -6.06 12.13
CA THR A 282 3.47 -5.36 12.36
C THR A 282 4.11 -4.90 11.04
N THR A 283 5.18 -4.09 11.14
CA THR A 283 6.05 -3.74 10.01
C THR A 283 7.11 -4.80 9.72
N ALA A 284 7.18 -5.89 10.49
CA ALA A 284 8.23 -6.90 10.37
C ALA A 284 8.32 -7.53 8.96
N PRO A 285 7.23 -7.83 8.24
CA PRO A 285 7.32 -8.32 6.86
C PRO A 285 8.02 -7.32 5.93
N LEU A 286 7.68 -6.03 6.04
CA LEU A 286 8.29 -4.97 5.25
C LEU A 286 9.78 -4.83 5.56
N LEU A 287 10.14 -4.74 6.86
CA LEU A 287 11.53 -4.60 7.30
C LEU A 287 12.38 -5.81 6.91
N THR A 288 11.81 -7.02 6.94
CA THR A 288 12.47 -8.26 6.52
C THR A 288 12.86 -8.23 5.06
N VAL A 289 11.97 -7.73 4.18
CA VAL A 289 12.26 -7.64 2.75
C VAL A 289 13.16 -6.44 2.44
N ALA A 290 12.84 -5.26 3.00
CA ALA A 290 13.52 -4.00 2.73
C ALA A 290 14.99 -4.01 3.15
N LYS A 291 15.28 -4.48 4.38
CA LYS A 291 16.59 -4.30 5.05
C LYS A 291 17.08 -2.85 4.84
N ASN A 292 18.34 -2.67 4.40
CA ASN A 292 18.90 -1.38 3.97
C ASN A 292 19.08 -1.33 2.43
N ASP A 293 18.54 -2.30 1.70
CA ASP A 293 18.77 -2.44 0.26
C ASP A 293 17.74 -1.65 -0.56
N PHE A 294 16.55 -1.44 0.03
CA PHE A 294 15.40 -0.89 -0.66
C PHE A 294 14.80 0.32 0.05
N ALA A 295 14.37 1.28 -0.76
CA ALA A 295 13.54 2.39 -0.32
C ALA A 295 12.07 2.07 -0.59
N VAL A 296 11.17 2.59 0.25
CA VAL A 296 9.72 2.50 0.06
C VAL A 296 9.27 3.67 -0.82
N VAL A 297 8.53 3.40 -1.88
CA VAL A 297 7.87 4.44 -2.68
C VAL A 297 6.74 5.05 -1.88
N GLN A 298 6.75 6.38 -1.74
CA GLN A 298 5.63 7.13 -1.19
C GLN A 298 4.60 7.39 -2.28
N ALA A 299 3.73 6.39 -2.50
CA ALA A 299 2.64 6.46 -3.46
C ALA A 299 1.44 7.18 -2.83
N TYR A 300 1.47 8.51 -2.85
CA TYR A 300 0.33 9.31 -2.41
C TYR A 300 -0.87 9.13 -3.34
N GLN A 301 -2.07 9.22 -2.76
CA GLN A 301 -3.29 9.45 -3.51
C GLN A 301 -3.14 10.73 -4.35
N PRO A 302 -3.95 10.93 -5.40
CA PRO A 302 -3.83 12.08 -6.28
C PRO A 302 -3.86 13.44 -5.55
N ASP A 303 -4.48 13.54 -4.38
CA ASP A 303 -4.47 14.78 -3.59
C ASP A 303 -3.13 15.09 -2.89
N GLY A 304 -2.17 14.15 -2.94
CA GLY A 304 -0.83 14.27 -2.36
C GLY A 304 -0.77 14.13 -0.83
N ARG A 305 -1.85 13.71 -0.16
CA ARG A 305 -1.99 13.87 1.30
C ARG A 305 -1.83 12.58 2.09
N VAL A 306 -2.38 11.49 1.56
CA VAL A 306 -2.34 10.17 2.21
C VAL A 306 -1.90 9.13 1.21
N HIS A 307 -1.29 8.08 1.71
CA HIS A 307 -0.86 6.92 0.92
C HIS A 307 -1.74 5.69 1.18
N ALA A 308 -2.98 5.90 1.66
CA ALA A 308 -3.91 4.81 1.90
C ALA A 308 -4.31 4.17 0.56
N THR A 309 -4.26 2.84 0.50
CA THR A 309 -4.54 2.05 -0.70
C THR A 309 -5.75 1.14 -0.53
N TRP A 310 -6.16 0.91 0.71
CA TRP A 310 -7.35 0.18 1.08
C TRP A 310 -8.34 1.09 1.80
N SER A 311 -9.62 0.97 1.42
CA SER A 311 -10.73 1.69 2.03
C SER A 311 -12.03 0.92 1.79
N ASP A 312 -12.85 0.80 2.83
CA ASP A 312 -14.19 0.22 2.77
C ASP A 312 -15.08 0.96 3.78
N GLU A 313 -15.99 1.80 3.28
CA GLU A 313 -16.90 2.60 4.10
C GLU A 313 -17.84 1.75 4.97
N THR A 314 -17.99 0.47 4.66
CA THR A 314 -18.80 -0.48 5.45
C THR A 314 -18.00 -1.19 6.53
N SER A 315 -16.67 -1.07 6.51
CA SER A 315 -15.78 -1.70 7.46
C SER A 315 -15.69 -0.93 8.79
N SER A 316 -15.41 -1.67 9.87
CA SER A 316 -15.03 -1.06 11.15
C SER A 316 -13.61 -0.51 11.16
N PHE A 317 -12.80 -0.75 10.12
CA PHE A 317 -11.44 -0.25 9.99
C PHE A 317 -11.39 1.03 9.16
N THR A 318 -10.50 1.95 9.52
CA THR A 318 -10.22 3.16 8.73
C THR A 318 -9.40 2.81 7.49
N PRO A 319 -9.28 3.73 6.51
CA PRO A 319 -8.37 3.54 5.39
C PRO A 319 -6.97 3.14 5.85
N GLY A 320 -6.34 2.22 5.12
CA GLY A 320 -5.02 1.69 5.45
C GLY A 320 -4.09 1.63 4.24
N ARG A 321 -2.79 1.64 4.50
CA ARG A 321 -1.75 1.40 3.48
C ARG A 321 -1.41 -0.09 3.48
N LEU A 322 -2.07 -0.84 2.59
CA LEU A 322 -1.83 -2.28 2.45
C LEU A 322 -0.95 -2.59 1.25
N ASP A 323 -1.02 -1.75 0.22
CA ASP A 323 -0.20 -1.87 -0.98
C ASP A 323 1.03 -0.98 -0.85
N LEU A 324 2.21 -1.59 -0.98
CA LEU A 324 3.48 -0.88 -0.93
C LEU A 324 4.37 -1.32 -2.09
N MET A 325 5.28 -0.43 -2.48
CA MET A 325 6.30 -0.70 -3.48
C MET A 325 7.67 -0.38 -2.88
N LEU A 326 8.57 -1.35 -2.95
CA LEU A 326 9.99 -1.21 -2.66
C LEU A 326 10.75 -1.10 -3.97
N TYR A 327 11.81 -0.32 -3.97
CA TYR A 327 12.73 -0.23 -5.10
C TYR A 327 14.18 -0.12 -4.61
N SER A 328 15.14 -0.51 -5.45
CA SER A 328 16.57 -0.46 -5.16
C SER A 328 17.19 0.88 -5.59
N PRO A 329 17.25 1.91 -4.74
CA PRO A 329 17.59 3.28 -5.17
C PRO A 329 18.98 3.39 -5.79
N LEU A 330 19.95 2.63 -5.28
CA LEU A 330 21.35 2.71 -5.73
C LEU A 330 21.62 2.00 -7.06
N SER A 331 20.77 1.08 -7.47
CA SER A 331 20.99 0.22 -8.64
C SER A 331 19.96 0.40 -9.76
N LEU A 332 18.78 0.95 -9.42
CA LEU A 332 17.66 1.18 -10.34
C LEU A 332 17.81 2.47 -11.17
N GLU A 333 18.94 3.18 -11.09
CA GLU A 333 19.24 4.25 -12.05
C GLU A 333 19.32 3.68 -13.49
N VAL A 334 18.18 3.74 -14.17
CA VAL A 334 18.11 3.65 -15.63
C VAL A 334 18.60 5.00 -16.13
N ALA A 335 19.61 4.99 -17.01
CA ALA A 335 20.27 6.24 -17.39
C ALA A 335 19.28 7.13 -18.15
N ARG A 336 19.28 8.43 -17.83
CA ARG A 336 18.65 9.47 -18.67
C ARG A 336 19.19 9.43 -20.09
#